data_AF-A0A026WZ07-F1
#
_entry.id   AF-A0A026WZ07-F1
#
_cell.length_a   1.000
_cell.length_b   1.000
_cell.length_c   1.000
_cell.angle_alpha   90.00
_cell.angle_beta   90.00
_cell.angle_gamma   90.00
#
_symmetry.space_group_name_H-M   'P 1'
#
loop_
_entity.id
_entity.type
_entity.pdbx_description
1 polymer ?
#
loop_
_entity_poly.entity_id
_entity_poly.type
_entity_poly.pdbx_seq_one_letter_code
_entity_poly.pdbx_strand_id
1 'polypeptide(L)' 'MVYKEEPPTPQIIRQRIIEACASIAPDVIRRASQSVIRRIQCCIDSNGHHFEHLL' A
#
# COMPACT_ATOMS: atom_id res chain seq x y z
N MET A 1 25.23 1.50 -6.14
CA MET A 1 24.83 2.91 -5.92
C MET A 1 23.32 2.98 -6.04
N VAL A 2 22.59 3.00 -4.92
CA VAL A 2 21.11 2.84 -4.92
C VAL A 2 20.37 4.18 -4.88
N TYR A 3 21.03 5.28 -4.53
CA TYR A 3 20.40 6.60 -4.46
C TYR A 3 21.32 7.62 -5.13
N LYS A 4 21.00 7.95 -6.38
CA LYS A 4 21.77 8.87 -7.24
C LYS A 4 21.12 10.26 -7.36
N GLU A 5 19.94 10.46 -6.79
CA GLU A 5 19.22 11.73 -6.87
C GLU A 5 19.30 12.49 -5.55
N GLU A 6 19.56 13.80 -5.64
CA GLU A 6 19.41 14.69 -4.49
C GLU A 6 17.99 14.56 -3.92
N PRO A 7 17.85 14.49 -2.58
CA PRO A 7 16.55 14.37 -1.97
C PRO A 7 15.68 15.57 -2.39
N PRO A 8 14.50 15.35 -2.99
CA PRO A 8 13.62 16.42 -3.42
C PRO A 8 13.23 17.31 -2.24
N THR A 9 12.95 18.58 -2.52
CA THR A 9 12.47 19.50 -1.48
C THR A 9 11.18 18.96 -0.84
N PRO A 10 10.87 19.32 0.43
CA PRO A 10 9.64 18.90 1.08
C PRO A 10 8.37 19.23 0.28
N GLN A 11 8.38 20.33 -0.48
CA GLN A 11 7.29 20.73 -1.37
C GLN A 11 7.11 19.73 -2.51
N ILE A 12 8.20 19.31 -3.15
CA ILE A 12 8.16 18.31 -4.23
C ILE A 12 7.68 16.97 -3.69
N ILE A 13 8.14 16.55 -2.50
CA ILE A 13 7.67 15.31 -1.88
C ILE A 13 6.16 15.36 -1.61
N ARG A 14 5.64 16.47 -1.07
CA ARG A 14 4.19 16.63 -0.85
C ARG A 14 3.41 16.51 -2.15
N GLN A 15 3.86 17.19 -3.20
CA GLN A 15 3.22 17.15 -4.50
C GLN A 15 3.20 15.73 -5.08
N ARG A 16 4.33 15.02 -5.00
CA ARG A 16 4.42 13.61 -5.45
C ARG A 16 3.48 12.68 -4.68
N ILE A 17 3.30 12.88 -3.38
CA ILE A 17 2.34 12.09 -2.58
C ILE A 17 0.91 12.35 -3.06
N ILE A 18 0.54 13.62 -3.27
CA ILE A 18 -0.80 13.99 -3.75
C ILE A 18 -1.06 13.37 -5.13
N GLU A 19 -0.12 13.50 -6.06
CA GLU A 19 -0.22 12.93 -7.40
C GLU A 19 -0.31 11.40 -7.37
N ALA A 20 0.53 10.75 -6.56
CA ALA A 20 0.49 9.31 -6.40
C ALA A 20 -0.88 8.85 -5.87
N CYS A 21 -1.40 9.48 -4.82
CA CYS A 21 -2.72 9.18 -4.28
C CYS A 21 -3.83 9.43 -5.31
N ALA A 22 -3.79 10.54 -6.05
CA ALA A 22 -4.77 10.87 -7.08
C ALA A 22 -4.74 9.90 -8.27
N SER A 23 -3.59 9.28 -8.55
CA SER A 23 -3.44 8.27 -9.60
C SER A 23 -4.01 6.90 -9.25
N ILE A 24 -4.36 6.65 -7.98
CA ILE A 24 -4.90 5.36 -7.55
C ILE A 24 -6.32 5.21 -8.09
N ALA A 25 -6.51 4.20 -8.95
CA ALA A 25 -7.81 3.93 -9.53
C ALA A 25 -8.84 3.46 -8.46
N PRO A 26 -10.13 3.86 -8.56
CA PRO A 26 -11.15 3.52 -7.57
C PRO A 26 -11.33 2.00 -7.35
N ASP A 27 -11.09 1.19 -8.38
CA ASP A 27 -11.17 -0.27 -8.28
C ASP A 27 -10.06 -0.86 -7.40
N VAL A 28 -8.89 -0.22 -7.34
CA VAL A 28 -7.78 -0.62 -6.45
C VAL A 28 -8.21 -0.42 -4.99
N ILE A 29 -8.80 0.74 -4.68
CA ILE A 29 -9.34 1.03 -3.34
C ILE A 29 -10.45 0.04 -2.98
N ARG A 30 -11.38 -0.22 -3.90
CA ARG A 30 -12.46 -1.21 -3.67
C ARG A 30 -11.91 -2.60 -3.38
N ARG A 31 -10.95 -3.09 -4.17
CA ARG A 31 -10.32 -4.41 -3.93
C ARG A 31 -9.56 -4.46 -2.61
N ALA A 32 -8.82 -3.40 -2.28
CA ALA A 32 -8.11 -3.30 -1.00
C ALA A 32 -9.08 -3.40 0.18
N SER A 33 -10.18 -2.65 0.15
CA SER A 33 -11.24 -2.71 1.17
C SER A 33 -11.88 -4.10 1.27
N GLN A 34 -12.19 -4.74 0.13
CA GLN A 34 -12.76 -6.08 0.10
C GLN A 34 -11.79 -7.16 0.63
N SER A 35 -10.48 -6.95 0.46
CA SER A 35 -9.46 -7.91 0.91
C SER A 35 -9.33 -8.01 2.44
N VAL A 36 -9.84 -7.02 3.20
CA VAL A 36 -9.71 -6.95 4.66
C VAL A 36 -10.31 -8.18 5.33
N ILE A 37 -11.51 -8.60 4.94
CA ILE A 37 -12.20 -9.75 5.56
C ILE A 37 -11.37 -11.03 5.42
N ARG A 38 -10.83 -11.28 4.23
CA ARG A 38 -9.97 -12.45 3.99
C ARG A 38 -8.67 -12.37 4.79
N ARG A 39 -8.03 -11.20 4.85
CA ARG A 39 -6.80 -10.99 5.64
C ARG A 39 -7.02 -11.22 7.13
N ILE A 40 -8.17 -10.80 7.65
CA ILE A 40 -8.55 -11.08 9.05
C ILE A 40 -8.71 -12.58 9.25
N GLN A 41 -9.38 -13.29 8.33
CA GLN A 41 -9.51 -14.74 8.44
C GLN A 41 -8.14 -15.42 8.44
N CYS A 42 -7.23 -15.05 7.55
CA CYS A 42 -5.88 -15.62 7.53
C CYS A 42 -5.10 -15.33 8.81
N CYS A 43 -5.31 -14.17 9.43
CA CYS A 43 -4.74 -13.85 10.74
C CYS A 43 -5.26 -14.82 11.82
N ILE A 44 -6.58 -15.09 11.84
CA ILE A 44 -7.21 -16.02 12.77
C ILE A 44 -6.69 -17.44 12.53
N ASP A 45 -6.67 -17.91 11.29
CA ASP A 45 -6.21 -19.25 10.91
C ASP A 45 -4.73 -19.46 11.25
N SER A 46 -3.94 -18.39 11.18
CA SER A 46 -2.52 -18.38 11.55
C SER A 46 -2.31 -18.16 13.05
N ASN A 47 -3.36 -18.16 13.87
CA ASN A 47 -3.29 -17.85 15.31
C ASN A 47 -2.50 -16.57 15.61
N GLY A 48 -2.68 -15.53 14.78
CA GLY A 48 -2.00 -14.25 14.87
C GLY A 48 -0.58 -14.20 14.30
N HIS A 49 -0.04 -15.30 13.77
CA HIS A 49 1.25 -15.30 13.08
C HIS A 49 1.20 -14.61 11.71
N HIS A 50 2.38 -14.25 11.20
CA HIS A 50 2.52 -13.69 9.85
C HIS A 50 2.05 -14.68 8.77
N PHE A 51 1.43 -14.13 7.73
CA PHE A 51 0.99 -14.86 6.56
C PHE A 51 1.30 -14.06 5.29
N GLU A 52 1.54 -14.77 4.20
CA GLU A 52 1.84 -14.22 2.87
C GLU A 52 1.04 -14.97 1.79
N HIS A 53 1.20 -14.58 0.52
CA HIS A 53 0.59 -15.25 -0.64
C HIS A 53 -0.96 -15.27 -0.66
N LEU A 54 -1.58 -14.17 -0.24
CA LEU A 54 -3.01 -13.95 -0.40
C LEU A 54 -3.31 -13.44 -1.81
N LEU A 55 -3.44 -14.36 -2.77
CA LEU A 55 -3.94 -14.08 -4.13
C LEU A 55 -5.42 -13.80 -4.11
#